data_AF-A0A6B0STX7-F1
#
_entry.id   AF-A0A6B0STX7-F1
#
_cell.length_a   1.000
_cell.length_b   1.000
_cell.length_c   1.000
_cell.angle_alpha   90.00
_cell.angle_beta   90.00
_cell.angle_gamma   90.00
#
_symmetry.space_group_name_H-M   'P 1'
#
loop_
_entity.id
_entity.type
_entity.pdbx_description
1 polymer ?
#
loop_
_entity_poly.entity_id
_entity_poly.type
_entity_poly.pdbx_seq_one_letter_code
_entity_poly.pdbx_strand_id
1 'polypeptide(L)'
;DALQSADSALARSTADESPPQRSVVVPADAGVPGQSWLADGYAAHAANPTVGSFRRGFDWPSGDGPLDVHVVYNDARLDVSDDVDYDVHSYGETRVRTSRNLSTSGLRDVLQSDVDFLHFVGHVTADGMLCSDGMLDVRTLARMGVSAFFLNGCRSYEQGRALLTAGAVGGIVTVDDVGDETAGSVGRVVSMLLDAGFPLYAVLDVLELTGVRTDRYTILGDGTLSLRHNASGIPMLKEIDSAEWTQTSDQLPLTIHHYPTGNDSLGGMTAYNVAAAESVVQSARATETAIPRERLDEFLADSGIAVVLDGDLRFTDDLSVADLR
;
A
#
# COMPACT_ATOMS: atom_id res chain seq x y z
N ASP A 1 -3.31 -9.95 76.18
CA ASP A 1 -2.88 -11.20 75.54
C ASP A 1 -3.63 -11.42 74.26
N ALA A 2 -3.07 -10.86 73.19
CA ALA A 2 -3.55 -11.00 71.82
C ALA A 2 -3.03 -12.33 71.25
N LEU A 3 -3.96 -13.14 70.76
CA LEU A 3 -3.70 -14.44 70.15
C LEU A 3 -3.22 -14.27 68.70
N GLN A 4 -2.01 -14.77 68.49
CA GLN A 4 -1.57 -15.62 67.37
C GLN A 4 -1.54 -15.06 65.95
N SER A 5 -0.30 -14.95 65.49
CA SER A 5 0.21 -14.76 64.15
C SER A 5 -0.21 -15.87 63.18
N ALA A 6 -0.90 -15.46 62.12
CA ALA A 6 -0.92 -16.07 60.80
C ALA A 6 -0.28 -15.01 59.87
N ASP A 7 0.40 -15.27 58.77
CA ASP A 7 0.96 -16.42 58.08
C ASP A 7 1.71 -15.78 56.88
N SER A 8 2.62 -16.51 56.26
CA SER A 8 3.58 -16.06 55.24
C SER A 8 3.09 -15.00 54.22
N ALA A 9 3.81 -13.86 54.16
CA ALA A 9 3.69 -12.90 53.06
C ALA A 9 4.51 -13.40 51.86
N LEU A 10 3.85 -14.13 50.96
CA LEU A 10 4.35 -14.42 49.62
C LEU A 10 4.40 -13.13 48.79
N ALA A 11 5.62 -12.76 48.38
CA ALA A 11 5.87 -11.71 47.41
C ALA A 11 5.16 -12.04 46.09
N ARG A 12 4.18 -11.23 45.69
CA ARG A 12 3.57 -11.29 44.36
C ARG A 12 4.30 -10.36 43.42
N SER A 13 4.91 -10.96 42.40
CA SER A 13 5.48 -10.32 41.22
C SER A 13 4.49 -9.32 40.62
N THR A 14 4.93 -8.10 40.37
CA THR A 14 4.25 -7.18 39.45
C THR A 14 4.29 -7.80 38.07
N ALA A 15 3.13 -8.15 37.51
CA ALA A 15 3.02 -8.46 36.10
C ALA A 15 3.31 -7.19 35.31
N ASP A 16 4.11 -7.31 34.25
CA ASP A 16 4.23 -6.29 33.21
C ASP A 16 2.82 -5.97 32.69
N GLU A 17 2.29 -4.80 33.02
CA GLU A 17 1.15 -4.24 32.31
C GLU A 17 1.63 -3.86 30.91
N SER A 18 1.34 -4.71 29.94
CA SER A 18 1.39 -4.32 28.53
C SER A 18 0.51 -3.07 28.35
N PRO A 19 0.97 -2.02 27.63
CA PRO A 19 0.14 -0.85 27.39
C PRO A 19 -1.19 -1.28 26.75
N PRO A 20 -2.30 -0.59 27.05
CA PRO A 20 -3.62 -1.00 26.58
C PRO A 20 -3.59 -1.10 25.05
N GLN A 21 -3.92 -2.29 24.54
CA GLN A 21 -4.14 -2.51 23.10
C GLN A 21 -5.16 -1.46 22.65
N ARG A 22 -4.71 -0.49 21.86
CA ARG A 22 -5.61 0.40 21.13
C ARG A 22 -6.52 -0.49 20.29
N SER A 23 -7.83 -0.37 20.49
CA SER A 23 -8.80 -1.18 19.77
C SER A 23 -8.73 -0.85 18.28
N VAL A 24 -8.38 -1.83 17.48
CA VAL A 24 -8.52 -1.76 16.02
C VAL A 24 -10.01 -1.68 15.71
N VAL A 25 -10.41 -0.65 14.97
CA VAL A 25 -11.76 -0.56 14.41
C VAL A 25 -11.73 -1.07 12.98
N VAL A 26 -12.70 -1.87 12.58
CA VAL A 26 -12.96 -2.15 11.16
C VAL A 26 -14.20 -1.34 10.79
N PRO A 27 -14.06 -0.26 10.00
CA PRO A 27 -15.20 0.52 9.56
C PRO A 27 -16.19 -0.34 8.77
N ALA A 28 -17.46 0.04 8.80
CA ALA A 28 -18.43 -0.58 7.91
C ALA A 28 -18.11 -0.20 6.45
N ASP A 29 -18.24 -1.17 5.56
CA ASP A 29 -18.16 -0.92 4.12
C ASP A 29 -19.24 0.08 3.70
N ALA A 30 -18.81 1.14 3.01
CA ALA A 30 -19.66 2.21 2.51
C ALA A 30 -19.79 2.20 0.98
N GLY A 31 -19.28 1.17 0.29
CA GLY A 31 -19.26 1.09 -1.16
C GLY A 31 -18.43 2.19 -1.80
N VAL A 32 -17.28 2.51 -1.19
CA VAL A 32 -16.34 3.54 -1.64
C VAL A 32 -14.92 2.97 -1.63
N PRO A 33 -14.05 3.38 -2.55
CA PRO A 33 -12.70 2.82 -2.66
C PRO A 33 -11.74 3.24 -1.53
N GLY A 34 -12.19 4.09 -0.61
CA GLY A 34 -11.33 4.55 0.48
C GLY A 34 -12.08 5.29 1.57
N GLN A 35 -11.64 5.10 2.81
CA GLN A 35 -12.20 5.72 4.00
C GLN A 35 -11.10 6.38 4.84
N SER A 36 -11.48 7.40 5.62
CA SER A 36 -10.60 8.04 6.60
C SER A 36 -11.22 7.97 7.99
N TRP A 37 -10.43 7.57 8.98
CA TRP A 37 -10.81 7.49 10.38
C TRP A 37 -10.37 8.75 11.13
N LEU A 38 -11.35 9.51 11.64
CA LEU A 38 -11.15 10.79 12.32
C LEU A 38 -11.62 10.74 13.78
N ALA A 39 -11.21 9.69 14.50
CA ALA A 39 -11.52 9.51 15.91
C ALA A 39 -10.32 8.90 16.65
N ASP A 40 -10.45 8.78 17.97
CA ASP A 40 -9.45 8.10 18.79
C ASP A 40 -9.25 6.64 18.35
N GLY A 41 -8.05 6.11 18.61
CA GLY A 41 -7.65 4.79 18.14
C GLY A 41 -7.20 4.82 16.68
N TYR A 42 -7.47 3.74 15.97
CA TYR A 42 -7.21 3.63 14.53
C TYR A 42 -8.11 2.58 13.90
N ALA A 43 -8.30 2.73 12.60
CA ALA A 43 -9.06 1.81 11.79
C ALA A 43 -8.16 1.00 10.85
N ALA A 44 -8.40 -0.31 10.78
CA ALA A 44 -7.95 -1.12 9.66
C ALA A 44 -8.77 -0.76 8.40
N HIS A 45 -8.23 -1.08 7.22
CA HIS A 45 -8.85 -0.80 5.93
C HIS A 45 -9.22 0.70 5.72
N ALA A 46 -8.51 1.60 6.39
CA ALA A 46 -8.76 3.04 6.28
C ALA A 46 -7.48 3.85 6.48
N ALA A 47 -7.52 5.09 6.01
CA ALA A 47 -6.52 6.08 6.36
C ALA A 47 -6.73 6.61 7.77
N ASN A 48 -5.63 6.72 8.51
CA ASN A 48 -5.57 7.32 9.85
C ASN A 48 -4.72 8.59 9.75
N PRO A 49 -5.27 9.67 9.16
CA PRO A 49 -4.51 10.88 8.93
C PRO A 49 -4.29 11.67 10.22
N THR A 50 -3.27 12.53 10.17
CA THR A 50 -3.07 13.59 11.15
C THR A 50 -3.05 14.93 10.43
N VAL A 51 -3.27 16.03 11.15
CA VAL A 51 -3.07 17.37 10.56
C VAL A 51 -1.64 17.53 10.03
N GLY A 52 -0.66 16.90 10.70
CA GLY A 52 0.74 16.90 10.27
C GLY A 52 0.97 16.19 8.94
N SER A 53 0.33 15.03 8.72
CA SER A 53 0.48 14.28 7.47
C SER A 53 -0.06 15.05 6.27
N PHE A 54 -1.26 15.64 6.38
CA PHE A 54 -1.80 16.49 5.31
C PHE A 54 -0.93 17.71 5.02
N ARG A 55 -0.40 18.36 6.06
CA ARG A 55 0.49 19.51 5.87
C ARG A 55 1.74 19.14 5.09
N ARG A 56 2.38 18.02 5.47
CA ARG A 56 3.58 17.54 4.75
C ARG A 56 3.25 17.04 3.34
N GLY A 57 2.03 16.58 3.10
CA GLY A 57 1.55 16.25 1.75
C GLY A 57 1.58 17.44 0.79
N PHE A 58 1.34 18.66 1.26
CA PHE A 58 1.49 19.86 0.43
C PHE A 58 2.93 20.18 0.04
N ASP A 59 3.89 19.77 0.88
CA ASP A 59 5.32 19.96 0.66
C ASP A 59 5.97 18.71 0.01
N TRP A 60 5.19 17.65 -0.26
CA TRP A 60 5.69 16.46 -0.95
C TRP A 60 6.29 16.88 -2.30
N PRO A 61 7.45 16.31 -2.71
CA PRO A 61 8.09 16.68 -3.96
C PRO A 61 7.09 16.72 -5.11
N SER A 62 6.81 17.93 -5.58
CA SER A 62 5.98 18.17 -6.75
C SER A 62 6.89 18.21 -7.98
N GLY A 63 6.79 17.24 -8.87
CA GLY A 63 7.48 17.24 -10.16
C GLY A 63 7.74 15.85 -10.72
N ASP A 64 8.17 15.81 -11.99
CA ASP A 64 8.45 14.56 -12.73
C ASP A 64 9.88 14.04 -12.46
N GLY A 65 10.37 14.28 -11.25
CA GLY A 65 11.66 13.77 -10.81
C GLY A 65 11.63 12.25 -10.68
N PRO A 66 12.79 11.59 -10.76
CA PRO A 66 12.88 10.16 -10.52
C PRO A 66 12.45 9.83 -9.10
N LEU A 67 11.66 8.77 -8.95
CA LEU A 67 11.22 8.27 -7.66
C LEU A 67 12.35 7.45 -7.02
N ASP A 68 12.92 7.92 -5.91
CA ASP A 68 13.97 7.18 -5.19
C ASP A 68 13.34 6.18 -4.20
N VAL A 69 13.42 4.89 -4.53
CA VAL A 69 12.86 3.77 -3.75
C VAL A 69 13.97 2.98 -3.08
N HIS A 70 13.82 2.70 -1.78
CA HIS A 70 14.69 1.76 -1.07
C HIS A 70 13.89 0.55 -0.58
N VAL A 71 14.18 -0.62 -1.15
CA VAL A 71 13.62 -1.90 -0.70
C VAL A 71 14.59 -2.57 0.26
N VAL A 72 14.13 -2.89 1.47
CA VAL A 72 14.92 -3.54 2.51
C VAL A 72 14.32 -4.89 2.85
N TYR A 73 15.05 -5.96 2.55
CA TYR A 73 14.72 -7.33 2.94
C TYR A 73 15.49 -7.70 4.21
N ASN A 74 14.81 -7.62 5.35
CA ASN A 74 15.36 -7.96 6.66
C ASN A 74 14.72 -9.22 7.26
N ASP A 75 14.06 -10.03 6.44
CA ASP A 75 13.69 -11.41 6.78
C ASP A 75 14.69 -12.39 6.18
N ALA A 76 15.24 -13.29 7.00
CA ALA A 76 16.14 -14.34 6.55
C ALA A 76 15.41 -15.49 5.85
N ARG A 77 14.06 -15.53 5.90
CA ARG A 77 13.24 -16.53 5.22
C ARG A 77 12.94 -16.20 3.76
N LEU A 78 13.11 -14.94 3.36
CA LEU A 78 12.84 -14.49 1.99
C LEU A 78 13.98 -14.88 1.06
N ASP A 79 13.65 -15.47 -0.07
CA ASP A 79 14.60 -15.78 -1.14
C ASP A 79 14.75 -14.58 -2.09
N VAL A 80 15.78 -14.58 -2.91
CA VAL A 80 15.99 -13.58 -3.97
C VAL A 80 14.89 -13.63 -5.02
N SER A 81 14.24 -14.78 -5.21
CA SER A 81 13.05 -14.90 -6.08
C SER A 81 11.85 -14.11 -5.59
N ASP A 82 11.85 -13.69 -4.32
CA ASP A 82 10.78 -12.89 -3.72
C ASP A 82 11.05 -11.38 -3.88
N ASP A 83 12.02 -11.02 -4.72
CA ASP A 83 12.29 -9.62 -5.03
C ASP A 83 11.12 -8.98 -5.76
N VAL A 84 10.77 -7.80 -5.28
CA VAL A 84 9.69 -7.01 -5.82
C VAL A 84 10.27 -6.15 -6.92
N ASP A 85 9.74 -6.34 -8.12
CA ASP A 85 10.15 -5.58 -9.29
C ASP A 85 9.50 -4.20 -9.27
N TYR A 86 10.31 -3.16 -9.02
CA TYR A 86 9.88 -1.76 -8.97
C TYR A 86 10.10 -1.02 -10.30
N ASP A 87 10.35 -1.73 -11.39
CA ASP A 87 10.76 -1.15 -12.67
C ASP A 87 9.72 -1.41 -13.76
N VAL A 88 8.48 -0.97 -13.54
CA VAL A 88 7.35 -1.36 -14.42
C VAL A 88 6.63 -0.19 -15.08
N HIS A 89 7.05 1.06 -14.85
CA HIS A 89 6.36 2.19 -15.48
C HIS A 89 7.07 2.78 -16.70
N SER A 90 6.34 2.81 -17.81
CA SER A 90 6.75 3.35 -19.11
C SER A 90 6.91 4.87 -19.17
N TYR A 91 6.56 5.61 -18.11
CA TYR A 91 6.41 7.07 -18.16
C TYR A 91 7.28 7.87 -17.18
N GLY A 92 8.07 7.24 -16.29
CA GLY A 92 9.03 7.98 -15.46
C GLY A 92 10.06 7.10 -14.75
N GLU A 93 11.27 7.63 -14.56
CA GLU A 93 12.39 6.91 -13.94
C GLU A 93 12.11 6.58 -12.46
N THR A 94 12.31 5.33 -12.07
CA THR A 94 12.26 4.89 -10.66
C THR A 94 13.63 4.31 -10.31
N ARG A 95 14.29 4.89 -9.30
CA ARG A 95 15.61 4.43 -8.85
C ARG A 95 15.47 3.52 -7.65
N VAL A 96 15.63 2.24 -7.91
CA VAL A 96 15.48 1.20 -6.89
C VAL A 96 16.83 0.86 -6.29
N ARG A 97 16.92 0.98 -4.96
CA ARG A 97 18.04 0.44 -4.17
C ARG A 97 17.53 -0.72 -3.33
N THR A 98 18.20 -1.86 -3.46
CA THR A 98 17.87 -3.04 -2.66
C THR A 98 18.94 -3.29 -1.61
N SER A 99 18.53 -3.53 -0.38
CA SER A 99 19.42 -3.91 0.72
C SER A 99 18.87 -5.12 1.45
N ARG A 100 19.76 -5.95 1.99
CA ARG A 100 19.39 -7.19 2.64
C ARG A 100 20.09 -7.35 3.97
N ASN A 101 19.42 -7.98 4.92
CA ASN A 101 19.97 -8.42 6.20
C ASN A 101 20.75 -7.30 6.93
N LEU A 102 20.19 -6.09 6.90
CA LEU A 102 20.82 -4.91 7.48
C LEU A 102 20.96 -5.06 9.00
N SER A 103 22.10 -4.60 9.52
CA SER A 103 22.26 -4.35 10.96
C SER A 103 21.42 -3.15 11.39
N THR A 104 21.28 -2.95 12.70
CA THR A 104 20.64 -1.78 13.28
C THR A 104 21.28 -0.47 12.83
N SER A 105 22.60 -0.45 12.62
CA SER A 105 23.29 0.70 12.03
C SER A 105 22.94 0.89 10.56
N GLY A 106 22.92 -0.17 9.75
CA GLY A 106 22.59 -0.09 8.34
C GLY A 106 21.14 0.36 8.11
N LEU A 107 20.17 -0.20 8.85
CA LEU A 107 18.78 0.22 8.75
C LEU A 107 18.58 1.65 9.24
N ARG A 108 19.33 2.08 10.26
CA ARG A 108 19.35 3.48 10.72
C ARG A 108 19.82 4.42 9.60
N ASP A 109 20.89 4.05 8.89
CA ASP A 109 21.41 4.86 7.79
C ASP A 109 20.38 4.98 6.67
N VAL A 110 19.66 3.90 6.33
CA VAL A 110 18.56 3.92 5.36
C VAL A 110 17.46 4.89 5.81
N LEU A 111 16.96 4.75 7.05
CA LEU A 111 15.88 5.59 7.58
C LEU A 111 16.27 7.08 7.70
N GLN A 112 17.57 7.38 7.77
CA GLN A 112 18.10 8.74 7.84
C GLN A 112 18.50 9.32 6.47
N SER A 113 18.58 8.48 5.44
CA SER A 113 18.86 8.89 4.07
C SER A 113 17.62 9.49 3.42
N ASP A 114 17.83 10.42 2.50
CA ASP A 114 16.74 11.06 1.75
C ASP A 114 16.23 10.04 0.72
N VAL A 115 15.08 9.44 1.03
CA VAL A 115 14.41 8.40 0.24
C VAL A 115 12.94 8.77 0.15
N ASP A 116 12.38 8.75 -1.06
CA ASP A 116 10.97 9.05 -1.26
C ASP A 116 10.11 7.94 -0.68
N PHE A 117 10.46 6.68 -0.97
CA PHE A 117 9.70 5.52 -0.53
C PHE A 117 10.56 4.39 0.03
N LEU A 118 10.26 3.97 1.26
CA LEU A 118 10.83 2.78 1.88
C LEU A 118 9.85 1.60 1.80
N HIS A 119 10.22 0.52 1.13
CA HIS A 119 9.54 -0.76 1.26
C HIS A 119 10.36 -1.67 2.18
N PHE A 120 9.92 -1.84 3.43
CA PHE A 120 10.55 -2.74 4.37
C PHE A 120 9.82 -4.08 4.41
N VAL A 121 10.52 -5.16 4.11
CA VAL A 121 10.03 -6.54 4.20
C VAL A 121 10.77 -7.26 5.31
N GLY A 122 10.05 -7.64 6.37
CA GLY A 122 10.64 -8.36 7.50
C GLY A 122 9.87 -8.24 8.79
N HIS A 123 10.45 -8.71 9.89
CA HIS A 123 9.76 -8.72 11.17
C HIS A 123 9.74 -7.34 11.82
N VAL A 124 8.54 -6.85 12.13
CA VAL A 124 8.32 -5.60 12.85
C VAL A 124 7.54 -5.91 14.13
N THR A 125 7.82 -5.19 15.20
CA THR A 125 7.09 -5.28 16.46
C THR A 125 6.82 -3.88 17.00
N ALA A 126 6.06 -3.78 18.09
CA ALA A 126 5.90 -2.51 18.79
C ALA A 126 7.23 -1.92 19.28
N ASP A 127 8.23 -2.76 19.54
CA ASP A 127 9.51 -2.37 20.13
C ASP A 127 10.60 -2.07 19.09
N GLY A 128 10.42 -2.51 17.84
CA GLY A 128 11.37 -2.20 16.77
C GLY A 128 11.24 -3.06 15.53
N MET A 129 12.07 -2.72 14.55
CA MET A 129 12.26 -3.43 13.29
C MET A 129 13.45 -4.40 13.43
N LEU A 130 13.25 -5.68 13.13
CA LEU A 130 14.28 -6.70 13.27
C LEU A 130 15.44 -6.47 12.29
N CYS A 131 16.65 -6.56 12.82
CA CYS A 131 17.92 -6.43 12.12
C CYS A 131 18.80 -7.65 12.41
N SER A 132 19.90 -7.79 11.68
CA SER A 132 20.82 -8.93 11.84
C SER A 132 21.55 -8.98 13.19
N ASP A 133 21.63 -7.85 13.90
CA ASP A 133 22.33 -7.69 15.18
C ASP A 133 21.43 -7.19 16.32
N GLY A 134 20.11 -7.11 16.12
CA GLY A 134 19.17 -6.64 17.14
C GLY A 134 17.89 -6.05 16.58
N MET A 135 17.22 -5.20 17.35
CA MET A 135 16.04 -4.45 16.91
C MET A 135 16.35 -2.97 16.85
N LEU A 136 15.90 -2.30 15.79
CA LEU A 136 15.95 -0.85 15.66
C LEU A 136 14.58 -0.26 15.99
N ASP A 137 14.50 0.49 17.08
CA ASP A 137 13.33 1.30 17.38
C ASP A 137 13.41 2.65 16.65
N VAL A 138 12.48 2.89 15.73
CA VAL A 138 12.38 4.15 14.95
C VAL A 138 12.30 5.37 15.86
N ARG A 139 11.73 5.24 17.07
CA ARG A 139 11.60 6.35 18.04
C ARG A 139 12.95 6.85 18.56
N THR A 140 14.01 6.08 18.38
CA THR A 140 15.38 6.46 18.79
C THR A 140 16.12 7.31 17.75
N LEU A 141 15.53 7.51 16.57
CA LEU A 141 16.15 8.25 15.48
C LEU A 141 16.04 9.76 15.71
N ALA A 142 17.17 10.46 15.59
CA ALA A 142 17.23 11.93 15.71
C ALA A 142 16.72 12.68 14.47
N ARG A 143 16.72 12.00 13.31
CA ARG A 143 16.27 12.51 12.01
C ARG A 143 15.56 11.39 11.26
N MET A 144 14.55 11.76 10.48
CA MET A 144 13.92 10.90 9.48
C MET A 144 14.19 11.49 8.09
N GLY A 145 14.65 10.65 7.17
CA GLY A 145 14.83 11.01 5.75
C GLY A 145 13.84 10.30 4.82
N VAL A 146 13.10 9.31 5.33
CA VAL A 146 12.06 8.59 4.58
C VAL A 146 10.77 9.40 4.55
N SER A 147 10.28 9.67 3.35
CA SER A 147 9.08 10.49 3.14
C SER A 147 7.80 9.66 3.15
N ALA A 148 7.79 8.49 2.53
CA ALA A 148 6.68 7.54 2.57
C ALA A 148 7.17 6.10 2.75
N PHE A 149 6.29 5.19 3.17
CA PHE A 149 6.72 3.83 3.49
C PHE A 149 5.64 2.76 3.28
N PHE A 150 6.09 1.52 3.09
CA PHE A 150 5.30 0.33 3.31
C PHE A 150 6.08 -0.60 4.23
N LEU A 151 5.53 -0.85 5.42
CA LEU A 151 6.08 -1.80 6.38
C LEU A 151 5.37 -3.15 6.22
N ASN A 152 5.88 -3.93 5.27
CA ASN A 152 5.43 -5.27 4.94
C ASN A 152 5.98 -6.30 5.93
N GLY A 153 5.43 -6.25 7.14
CA GLY A 153 5.81 -7.09 8.26
C GLY A 153 4.69 -7.15 9.26
N CYS A 154 4.55 -8.25 10.00
CA CYS A 154 3.49 -8.44 10.98
C CYS A 154 3.44 -7.29 11.99
N ARG A 155 2.25 -6.78 12.31
CA ARG A 155 2.00 -5.81 13.39
C ARG A 155 2.90 -4.56 13.34
N SER A 156 3.11 -4.01 12.15
CA SER A 156 4.03 -2.89 11.91
C SER A 156 3.50 -1.51 12.32
N TYR A 157 2.27 -1.42 12.83
CA TYR A 157 1.58 -0.18 13.18
C TYR A 157 2.37 0.80 14.07
N GLU A 158 2.94 0.35 15.19
CA GLU A 158 3.60 1.29 16.12
C GLU A 158 4.90 1.88 15.55
N GLN A 159 5.67 1.10 14.79
CA GLN A 159 6.87 1.59 14.12
C GLN A 159 6.50 2.51 12.94
N GLY A 160 5.44 2.19 12.18
CA GLY A 160 4.95 3.11 11.15
C GLY A 160 4.40 4.41 11.74
N ARG A 161 3.78 4.38 12.92
CA ARG A 161 3.38 5.60 13.63
C ARG A 161 4.57 6.42 14.10
N ALA A 162 5.65 5.76 14.51
CA ALA A 162 6.89 6.44 14.81
C ALA A 162 7.46 7.12 13.56
N LEU A 163 7.44 6.47 12.38
CA LEU A 163 7.83 7.10 11.10
C LEU A 163 6.96 8.33 10.78
N LEU A 164 5.63 8.20 10.90
CA LEU A 164 4.70 9.31 10.66
C LEU A 164 4.94 10.49 11.63
N THR A 165 5.22 10.18 12.89
CA THR A 165 5.52 11.19 13.93
C THR A 165 6.86 11.86 13.67
N ALA A 166 7.84 11.12 13.16
CA ALA A 166 9.19 11.59 12.88
C ALA A 166 9.29 12.43 11.59
N GLY A 167 8.25 12.46 10.75
CA GLY A 167 8.18 13.36 9.60
C GLY A 167 7.71 12.74 8.29
N ALA A 168 7.46 11.43 8.23
CA ALA A 168 6.90 10.82 7.02
C ALA A 168 5.50 11.38 6.71
N VAL A 169 5.14 11.45 5.42
CA VAL A 169 3.85 11.96 4.94
C VAL A 169 2.76 10.90 5.10
N GLY A 170 3.06 9.67 4.71
CA GLY A 170 2.14 8.57 4.88
C GLY A 170 2.76 7.22 4.54
N GLY A 171 2.02 6.15 4.81
CA GLY A 171 2.46 4.82 4.48
C GLY A 171 1.47 3.72 4.84
N ILE A 172 1.73 2.52 4.34
CA ILE A 172 0.93 1.32 4.60
C ILE A 172 1.63 0.51 5.70
N VAL A 173 0.85 0.02 6.66
CA VAL A 173 1.31 -0.87 7.72
C VAL A 173 0.32 -2.00 7.91
N THR A 174 0.74 -3.02 8.65
CA THR A 174 -0.15 -4.09 9.11
C THR A 174 -0.51 -3.88 10.57
N VAL A 175 -1.73 -4.27 10.94
CA VAL A 175 -2.24 -4.22 12.31
C VAL A 175 -2.26 -5.60 12.98
N ASP A 176 -2.14 -6.65 12.18
CA ASP A 176 -2.14 -8.05 12.62
C ASP A 176 -1.09 -8.85 11.82
N ASP A 177 -0.95 -10.13 12.13
CA ASP A 177 -0.03 -11.04 11.45
C ASP A 177 -0.46 -11.23 9.99
N VAL A 178 0.49 -11.13 9.06
CA VAL A 178 0.31 -11.44 7.64
C VAL A 178 1.11 -12.71 7.33
N GLY A 179 0.54 -13.64 6.57
CA GLY A 179 1.27 -14.85 6.19
C GLY A 179 2.39 -14.53 5.20
N ASP A 180 3.51 -15.26 5.28
CA ASP A 180 4.70 -14.99 4.46
C ASP A 180 4.40 -15.02 2.95
N GLU A 181 3.59 -15.97 2.47
CA GLU A 181 3.15 -16.05 1.06
C GLU A 181 2.29 -14.85 0.63
N THR A 182 1.53 -14.26 1.56
CA THR A 182 0.75 -13.04 1.32
C THR A 182 1.64 -11.81 1.26
N ALA A 183 2.73 -11.76 2.03
CA ALA A 183 3.62 -10.60 2.05
C ALA A 183 4.30 -10.38 0.69
N GLY A 184 4.73 -11.44 0.01
CA GLY A 184 5.35 -11.33 -1.32
C GLY A 184 4.38 -10.84 -2.40
N SER A 185 3.21 -11.47 -2.51
CA SER A 185 2.20 -11.09 -3.52
C SER A 185 1.63 -9.69 -3.28
N VAL A 186 1.34 -9.34 -2.03
CA VAL A 186 0.94 -7.96 -1.65
C VAL A 186 2.06 -6.97 -1.94
N GLY A 187 3.30 -7.34 -1.63
CA GLY A 187 4.48 -6.54 -1.94
C GLY A 187 4.54 -6.15 -3.41
N ARG A 188 4.35 -7.13 -4.31
CA ARG A 188 4.29 -6.92 -5.76
C ARG A 188 3.17 -5.98 -6.16
N VAL A 189 1.94 -6.25 -5.73
CA VAL A 189 0.75 -5.43 -6.07
C VAL A 189 0.93 -3.97 -5.60
N VAL A 190 1.33 -3.78 -4.33
CA VAL A 190 1.56 -2.45 -3.76
C VAL A 190 2.61 -1.69 -4.56
N SER A 191 3.71 -2.35 -4.91
CA SER A 191 4.83 -1.71 -5.63
C SER A 191 4.43 -1.29 -7.04
N MET A 192 3.74 -2.18 -7.78
CA MET A 192 3.21 -1.89 -9.11
C MET A 192 2.25 -0.69 -9.10
N LEU A 193 1.31 -0.66 -8.16
CA LEU A 193 0.30 0.40 -8.10
C LEU A 193 0.91 1.75 -7.70
N LEU A 194 1.81 1.75 -6.70
CA LEU A 194 2.50 2.98 -6.28
C LEU A 194 3.39 3.53 -7.40
N ASP A 195 4.09 2.66 -8.14
CA ASP A 195 4.91 3.05 -9.30
C ASP A 195 4.06 3.52 -10.49
N ALA A 196 2.79 3.08 -10.57
CA ALA A 196 1.80 3.58 -11.53
C ALA A 196 1.06 4.85 -11.06
N GLY A 197 1.44 5.42 -9.91
CA GLY A 197 0.87 6.67 -9.37
C GLY A 197 -0.49 6.52 -8.68
N PHE A 198 -0.86 5.31 -8.26
CA PHE A 198 -2.08 5.12 -7.46
C PHE A 198 -1.91 5.71 -6.06
N PRO A 199 -2.94 6.38 -5.50
CA PRO A 199 -2.89 6.85 -4.13
C PRO A 199 -2.97 5.68 -3.14
N LEU A 200 -2.49 5.87 -1.91
CA LEU A 200 -2.47 4.80 -0.89
C LEU A 200 -3.84 4.14 -0.67
N TYR A 201 -4.94 4.92 -0.69
CA TYR A 201 -6.28 4.36 -0.52
C TYR A 201 -6.65 3.40 -1.67
N ALA A 202 -6.28 3.74 -2.90
CA ALA A 202 -6.55 2.92 -4.07
C ALA A 202 -5.76 1.61 -4.02
N VAL A 203 -4.53 1.64 -3.48
CA VAL A 203 -3.73 0.43 -3.28
C VAL A 203 -4.46 -0.59 -2.41
N LEU A 204 -5.09 -0.15 -1.30
CA LEU A 204 -5.87 -1.06 -0.46
C LEU A 204 -7.13 -1.57 -1.17
N ASP A 205 -7.82 -0.73 -1.93
CA ASP A 205 -8.99 -1.14 -2.72
C ASP A 205 -8.63 -2.21 -3.77
N VAL A 206 -7.57 -1.99 -4.56
CA VAL A 206 -7.11 -2.96 -5.57
C VAL A 206 -6.66 -4.27 -4.92
N LEU A 207 -5.99 -4.21 -3.76
CA LEU A 207 -5.64 -5.43 -3.03
C LEU A 207 -6.87 -6.29 -2.74
N GLU A 208 -7.99 -5.68 -2.35
CA GLU A 208 -9.24 -6.41 -2.11
C GLU A 208 -9.81 -7.03 -3.39
N LEU A 209 -9.74 -6.32 -4.52
CA LEU A 209 -10.12 -6.85 -5.84
C LEU A 209 -9.26 -8.06 -6.26
N THR A 210 -8.01 -8.14 -5.77
CA THR A 210 -7.14 -9.31 -5.97
C THR A 210 -7.38 -10.44 -4.95
N GLY A 211 -8.42 -10.36 -4.13
CA GLY A 211 -8.78 -11.36 -3.11
C GLY A 211 -7.94 -11.29 -1.84
N VAL A 212 -7.12 -10.25 -1.66
CA VAL A 212 -6.34 -10.04 -0.42
C VAL A 212 -7.25 -9.54 0.69
N ARG A 213 -7.08 -10.12 1.88
CA ARG A 213 -7.74 -9.62 3.09
C ARG A 213 -7.09 -8.33 3.58
N THR A 214 -7.71 -7.20 3.26
CA THR A 214 -7.23 -5.85 3.58
C THR A 214 -7.59 -5.39 5.00
N ASP A 215 -8.39 -6.16 5.73
CA ASP A 215 -8.74 -5.92 7.14
C ASP A 215 -7.54 -6.01 8.12
N ARG A 216 -6.37 -6.39 7.61
CA ARG A 216 -5.09 -6.40 8.33
C ARG A 216 -4.16 -5.26 7.96
N TYR A 217 -4.52 -4.47 6.96
CA TYR A 217 -3.73 -3.34 6.49
C TYR A 217 -4.39 -2.04 6.93
N THR A 218 -3.57 -1.02 7.13
CA THR A 218 -4.06 0.32 7.40
C THR A 218 -3.11 1.35 6.83
N ILE A 219 -3.65 2.51 6.48
CA ILE A 219 -2.85 3.64 6.04
C ILE A 219 -2.64 4.56 7.23
N LEU A 220 -1.39 4.94 7.45
CA LEU A 220 -0.99 5.99 8.37
C LEU A 220 -0.75 7.26 7.56
N GLY A 221 -1.35 8.37 7.99
CA GLY A 221 -1.19 9.65 7.28
C GLY A 221 -2.23 9.89 6.20
N ASP A 222 -1.86 10.68 5.19
CA ASP A 222 -2.77 11.06 4.11
C ASP A 222 -2.99 9.89 3.13
N GLY A 223 -4.21 9.35 3.09
CA GLY A 223 -4.58 8.27 2.18
C GLY A 223 -4.55 8.65 0.69
N THR A 224 -4.64 9.94 0.38
CA THR A 224 -4.60 10.45 -1.00
C THR A 224 -3.18 10.64 -1.54
N LEU A 225 -2.17 10.43 -0.70
CA LEU A 225 -0.76 10.48 -1.08
C LEU A 225 -0.50 9.54 -2.27
N SER A 226 -0.03 10.11 -3.37
CA SER A 226 0.45 9.41 -4.55
C SER A 226 1.94 9.73 -4.69
N LEU A 227 2.78 8.72 -4.92
CA LEU A 227 4.24 8.93 -4.95
C LEU A 227 4.71 9.66 -6.20
N ARG A 228 3.90 9.61 -7.26
CA ARG A 228 4.13 10.27 -8.54
C ARG A 228 2.82 10.64 -9.22
N HIS A 229 2.91 11.45 -10.27
CA HIS A 229 1.76 11.73 -11.13
C HIS A 229 1.45 10.53 -12.02
N ASN A 230 0.17 10.21 -12.19
CA ASN A 230 -0.26 9.20 -13.14
C ASN A 230 -0.28 9.78 -14.55
N ALA A 231 0.27 9.07 -15.53
CA ALA A 231 0.40 9.57 -16.91
C ALA A 231 -0.96 9.88 -17.58
N SER A 232 -2.04 9.24 -17.16
CA SER A 232 -3.39 9.49 -17.67
C SER A 232 -4.15 10.57 -16.87
N GLY A 233 -3.48 11.24 -15.93
CA GLY A 233 -4.03 12.21 -14.98
C GLY A 233 -4.71 11.53 -13.79
N ILE A 234 -5.58 10.55 -14.05
CA ILE A 234 -6.32 9.80 -13.02
C ILE A 234 -5.91 8.34 -13.04
N PRO A 235 -5.43 7.77 -11.91
CA PRO A 235 -5.22 6.34 -11.81
C PRO A 235 -6.53 5.58 -12.08
N MET A 236 -6.48 4.68 -13.06
CA MET A 236 -7.59 3.82 -13.47
C MET A 236 -7.16 2.37 -13.42
N LEU A 237 -8.01 1.52 -12.86
CA LEU A 237 -7.86 0.07 -12.92
C LEU A 237 -8.92 -0.52 -13.85
N LYS A 238 -8.51 -1.48 -14.66
CA LYS A 238 -9.40 -2.26 -15.53
C LYS A 238 -9.61 -3.63 -14.88
N GLU A 239 -10.83 -3.99 -14.57
CA GLU A 239 -11.18 -5.31 -14.04
C GLU A 239 -11.89 -6.11 -15.12
N ILE A 240 -11.38 -7.32 -15.37
CA ILE A 240 -11.87 -8.23 -16.40
C ILE A 240 -12.11 -9.59 -15.74
N ASP A 241 -13.35 -10.07 -15.85
CA ASP A 241 -13.71 -11.47 -15.61
C ASP A 241 -13.69 -12.19 -16.96
N SER A 242 -12.70 -13.07 -17.15
CA SER A 242 -12.52 -13.79 -18.40
C SER A 242 -13.54 -14.90 -18.61
N ALA A 243 -14.27 -15.33 -17.57
CA ALA A 243 -15.17 -16.48 -17.64
C ALA A 243 -16.34 -16.27 -18.60
N GLU A 244 -16.72 -15.02 -18.86
CA GLU A 244 -17.83 -14.65 -19.74
C GLU A 244 -17.39 -14.30 -21.17
N TRP A 245 -16.09 -14.35 -21.46
CA TRP A 245 -15.53 -14.01 -22.76
C TRP A 245 -15.04 -15.26 -23.52
N THR A 246 -15.00 -15.14 -24.85
CA THR A 246 -14.39 -16.11 -25.76
C THR A 246 -13.80 -15.36 -26.94
N GLN A 247 -12.89 -15.98 -27.70
CA GLN A 247 -12.36 -15.37 -28.93
C GLN A 247 -13.41 -15.00 -29.98
N THR A 248 -14.61 -15.60 -29.91
CA THR A 248 -15.75 -15.31 -30.80
C THR A 248 -16.69 -14.24 -30.25
N SER A 249 -16.46 -13.73 -29.05
CA SER A 249 -17.27 -12.66 -28.46
C SER A 249 -16.99 -11.33 -29.16
N ASP A 250 -18.05 -10.58 -29.46
CA ASP A 250 -17.96 -9.29 -30.13
C ASP A 250 -17.41 -8.18 -29.21
N GLN A 251 -17.48 -8.38 -27.90
CA GLN A 251 -17.04 -7.42 -26.89
C GLN A 251 -16.46 -8.15 -25.67
N LEU A 252 -15.48 -7.54 -25.02
CA LEU A 252 -14.91 -7.96 -23.74
C LEU A 252 -15.53 -7.13 -22.61
N PRO A 253 -16.32 -7.73 -21.70
CA PRO A 253 -16.82 -7.03 -20.53
C PRO A 253 -15.68 -6.43 -19.70
N LEU A 254 -15.89 -5.23 -19.18
CA LEU A 254 -14.88 -4.46 -18.48
C LEU A 254 -15.52 -3.61 -17.39
N THR A 255 -14.98 -3.69 -16.18
CA THR A 255 -15.27 -2.74 -15.11
C THR A 255 -14.10 -1.78 -14.97
N ILE A 256 -14.37 -0.47 -14.96
CA ILE A 256 -13.35 0.57 -14.80
C ILE A 256 -13.48 1.21 -13.43
N HIS A 257 -12.47 1.02 -12.59
CA HIS A 257 -12.35 1.72 -11.31
C HIS A 257 -11.53 3.00 -11.49
N HIS A 258 -11.98 4.07 -10.84
CA HIS A 258 -11.34 5.38 -10.90
C HIS A 258 -10.93 5.82 -9.51
N TYR A 259 -9.70 6.30 -9.39
CA TYR A 259 -9.11 6.73 -8.13
C TYR A 259 -8.75 8.22 -8.19
N PRO A 260 -9.76 9.12 -8.15
CA PRO A 260 -9.54 10.56 -8.23
C PRO A 260 -8.66 11.05 -7.08
N THR A 261 -7.62 11.81 -7.42
CA THR A 261 -6.67 12.36 -6.44
C THR A 261 -6.05 13.65 -6.96
N GLY A 262 -5.60 14.51 -6.06
CA GLY A 262 -4.90 15.76 -6.39
C GLY A 262 -5.70 16.67 -7.34
N ASN A 263 -5.08 17.03 -8.47
CA ASN A 263 -5.63 17.96 -9.46
C ASN A 263 -6.73 17.35 -10.32
N ASP A 264 -6.79 16.01 -10.41
CA ASP A 264 -7.76 15.27 -11.21
C ASP A 264 -8.75 14.55 -10.27
N SER A 265 -9.44 15.37 -9.48
CA SER A 265 -10.30 14.94 -8.38
C SER A 265 -11.75 14.62 -8.80
N LEU A 266 -12.58 14.35 -7.80
CA LEU A 266 -14.03 14.19 -7.96
C LEU A 266 -14.63 15.38 -8.73
N GLY A 267 -15.51 15.09 -9.68
CA GLY A 267 -16.10 16.08 -10.58
C GLY A 267 -15.28 16.37 -11.85
N GLY A 268 -14.08 15.80 -11.98
CA GLY A 268 -13.35 15.76 -13.26
C GLY A 268 -14.12 14.99 -14.35
N MET A 269 -13.68 15.12 -15.60
CA MET A 269 -14.31 14.43 -16.73
C MET A 269 -13.28 13.55 -17.44
N THR A 270 -13.64 12.30 -17.70
CA THR A 270 -12.77 11.34 -18.40
C THR A 270 -13.46 10.81 -19.63
N ALA A 271 -12.72 10.75 -20.73
CA ALA A 271 -13.11 10.08 -21.95
C ALA A 271 -12.24 8.85 -22.14
N TYR A 272 -12.81 7.77 -22.69
CA TYR A 272 -12.09 6.53 -22.94
C TYR A 272 -11.72 6.40 -24.41
N ASN A 273 -10.48 5.98 -24.68
CA ASN A 273 -10.01 5.84 -26.06
C ASN A 273 -10.48 4.52 -26.72
N VAL A 274 -10.52 3.44 -25.94
CA VAL A 274 -10.77 2.07 -26.43
C VAL A 274 -12.07 1.43 -25.93
N ALA A 275 -12.60 1.90 -24.80
CA ALA A 275 -13.85 1.37 -24.25
C ALA A 275 -15.07 1.97 -24.96
N ALA A 276 -16.17 1.23 -25.02
CA ALA A 276 -17.44 1.68 -25.61
C ALA A 276 -18.22 2.69 -24.74
N ALA A 277 -17.65 3.11 -23.60
CA ALA A 277 -18.30 4.04 -22.67
C ALA A 277 -18.28 5.49 -23.16
N GLU A 278 -19.36 6.22 -22.87
CA GLU A 278 -19.39 7.67 -22.97
C GLU A 278 -18.43 8.31 -21.96
N SER A 279 -18.09 9.59 -22.17
CA SER A 279 -17.33 10.34 -21.18
C SER A 279 -18.08 10.39 -19.85
N VAL A 280 -17.38 10.12 -18.75
CA VAL A 280 -17.96 10.09 -17.40
C VAL A 280 -17.50 11.26 -16.56
N VAL A 281 -18.36 11.69 -15.63
CA VAL A 281 -17.96 12.55 -14.52
C VAL A 281 -17.42 11.68 -13.40
N GLN A 282 -16.23 12.04 -12.91
CA GLN A 282 -15.51 11.31 -11.89
C GLN A 282 -16.24 11.35 -10.56
N SER A 283 -16.67 10.17 -10.10
CA SER A 283 -17.43 9.99 -8.86
C SER A 283 -16.83 8.95 -7.91
N ALA A 284 -15.64 8.43 -8.24
CA ALA A 284 -15.01 7.28 -7.57
C ALA A 284 -15.87 6.00 -7.57
N ARG A 285 -16.89 5.93 -8.42
CA ARG A 285 -17.66 4.72 -8.67
C ARG A 285 -17.08 3.96 -9.85
N ALA A 286 -17.12 2.64 -9.77
CA ALA A 286 -16.83 1.78 -10.89
C ALA A 286 -17.80 2.04 -12.05
N THR A 287 -17.30 1.95 -13.28
CA THR A 287 -18.08 2.07 -14.50
C THR A 287 -18.03 0.75 -15.25
N GLU A 288 -19.19 0.10 -15.40
CA GLU A 288 -19.33 -1.08 -16.24
C GLU A 288 -19.41 -0.67 -17.72
N THR A 289 -18.64 -1.35 -18.56
CA THR A 289 -18.59 -1.13 -20.00
C THR A 289 -18.03 -2.38 -20.70
N ALA A 290 -17.64 -2.24 -21.96
CA ALA A 290 -16.93 -3.27 -22.69
C ALA A 290 -15.93 -2.67 -23.68
N ILE A 291 -14.94 -3.48 -24.05
CA ILE A 291 -14.01 -3.19 -25.14
C ILE A 291 -14.53 -3.91 -26.39
N PRO A 292 -14.84 -3.19 -27.49
CA PRO A 292 -15.18 -3.82 -28.75
C PRO A 292 -14.04 -4.72 -29.24
N ARG A 293 -14.36 -5.89 -29.80
CA ARG A 293 -13.35 -6.87 -30.24
C ARG A 293 -12.34 -6.28 -31.20
N GLU A 294 -12.76 -5.37 -32.08
CA GLU A 294 -11.91 -4.67 -33.04
C GLU A 294 -10.94 -3.66 -32.41
N ARG A 295 -11.16 -3.27 -31.15
CA ARG A 295 -10.28 -2.38 -30.36
C ARG A 295 -9.44 -3.13 -29.32
N LEU A 296 -9.63 -4.44 -29.17
CA LEU A 296 -8.92 -5.24 -28.17
C LEU A 296 -7.41 -5.21 -28.36
N ASP A 297 -6.94 -5.38 -29.60
CA ASP A 297 -5.50 -5.36 -29.91
C ASP A 297 -4.88 -3.98 -29.63
N GLU A 298 -5.66 -2.89 -29.79
CA GLU A 298 -5.21 -1.55 -29.42
C GLU A 298 -5.12 -1.37 -27.90
N PHE A 299 -6.10 -1.87 -27.16
CA PHE A 299 -6.08 -1.86 -25.69
C PHE A 299 -4.86 -2.62 -25.14
N LEU A 300 -4.59 -3.82 -25.66
CA LEU A 300 -3.45 -4.63 -25.22
C LEU A 300 -2.10 -4.06 -25.67
N ALA A 301 -2.07 -3.24 -26.73
CA ALA A 301 -0.87 -2.56 -27.18
C ALA A 301 -0.55 -1.27 -26.41
N ASP A 302 -1.51 -0.73 -25.64
CA ASP A 302 -1.29 0.43 -24.79
C ASP A 302 -0.51 0.00 -23.54
N SER A 303 0.57 0.71 -23.21
CA SER A 303 1.53 0.31 -22.16
C SER A 303 1.20 0.95 -20.81
N GLY A 304 1.41 0.20 -19.73
CA GLY A 304 1.32 0.69 -18.36
C GLY A 304 -0.11 0.78 -17.81
N ILE A 305 -1.09 0.13 -18.45
CA ILE A 305 -2.46 0.07 -17.93
C ILE A 305 -2.57 -1.06 -16.91
N ALA A 306 -2.95 -0.72 -15.68
CA ALA A 306 -3.21 -1.70 -14.63
C ALA A 306 -4.52 -2.46 -14.91
N VAL A 307 -4.43 -3.80 -14.92
CA VAL A 307 -5.53 -4.72 -15.18
C VAL A 307 -5.60 -5.79 -14.08
N VAL A 308 -6.74 -5.95 -13.44
CA VAL A 308 -7.07 -7.14 -12.66
C VAL A 308 -7.79 -8.11 -13.58
N LEU A 309 -7.13 -9.21 -13.93
CA LEU A 309 -7.68 -10.29 -14.75
C LEU A 309 -7.91 -11.50 -13.85
N ASP A 310 -9.17 -11.91 -13.66
CA ASP A 310 -9.54 -13.05 -12.80
C ASP A 310 -8.94 -12.99 -11.37
N GLY A 311 -8.80 -11.77 -10.82
CA GLY A 311 -8.20 -11.54 -9.50
C GLY A 311 -6.67 -11.34 -9.52
N ASP A 312 -6.00 -11.48 -10.65
CA ASP A 312 -4.55 -11.25 -10.77
C ASP A 312 -4.24 -9.86 -11.35
N LEU A 313 -3.50 -9.03 -10.62
CA LEU A 313 -3.03 -7.74 -11.12
C LEU A 313 -1.83 -7.91 -12.10
N ARG A 314 -2.00 -7.36 -13.30
CA ARG A 314 -0.98 -7.27 -14.35
C ARG A 314 -1.03 -5.92 -15.04
N PHE A 315 0.03 -5.57 -15.76
CA PHE A 315 -0.03 -4.51 -16.75
C PHE A 315 -0.37 -5.09 -18.12
N THR A 316 -0.92 -4.26 -19.00
CA THR A 316 -1.16 -4.60 -20.41
C THR A 316 0.10 -5.09 -21.13
N ASP A 317 1.29 -4.64 -20.71
CA ASP A 317 2.59 -5.10 -21.21
C ASP A 317 2.82 -6.61 -21.02
N ASP A 318 2.21 -7.20 -19.99
CA ASP A 318 2.30 -8.62 -19.64
C ASP A 318 1.06 -9.43 -20.07
N LEU A 319 0.16 -8.81 -20.84
CA LEU A 319 -1.11 -9.41 -21.23
C LEU A 319 -1.19 -9.65 -22.74
N SER A 320 -1.83 -10.76 -23.10
CA SER A 320 -2.14 -11.11 -24.47
C SER A 320 -3.57 -11.62 -24.60
N VAL A 321 -4.05 -11.72 -25.85
CA VAL A 321 -5.36 -12.33 -26.12
C VAL A 321 -5.45 -13.78 -25.62
N ALA A 322 -4.32 -14.48 -25.49
CA ALA A 322 -4.30 -15.85 -24.99
C ALA A 322 -4.60 -15.95 -23.48
N ASP A 323 -4.40 -14.87 -22.73
CA ASP A 323 -4.68 -14.82 -21.30
C ASP A 323 -6.19 -14.63 -21.02
N LEU A 324 -6.96 -14.12 -21.98
CA LEU A 324 -8.38 -13.74 -21.82
C LEU A 324 -9.38 -14.91 -21.96
N ARG A 325 -8.91 -16.14 -22.21
CA ARG A 325 -9.68 -17.38 -22.44
C ARG A 325 -10.66 -17.41 -23.63
#